data_AF-A0A0F9M3Q2-F1
#
_entry.id   AF-A0A0F9M3Q2-F1
#
_cell.length_a   1.000
_cell.length_b   1.000
_cell.length_c   1.000
_cell.angle_alpha   90.00
_cell.angle_beta   90.00
_cell.angle_gamma   90.00
#
_symmetry.space_group_name_H-M   'P 1'
#
loop_
_entity.id
_entity.type
_entity.pdbx_description
1 polymer ?
#
loop_
_entity_poly.entity_id
_entity_poly.type
_entity_poly.pdbx_seq_one_letter_code
_entity_poly.pdbx_strand_id
1 'polypeptide(L)'
;MVAENFNLFTESDALGRITVTSSRASWTDMRSGDDQIFLSLDKGTGFFDGSFVHTLTISHTASEKGASFSGFWVMSNDLLDIKGLRDGGKDALYVQSAHPNSPDIPVLTLFEVDGGADFGDPTGGFNLTTGVTLYLTITRDETVGSFGEIKLQVYSDAQRTTLVETQSFNLHSSKKDFRYVMVGVSEDSAFGGSADQKKSSGFSEDLDLMGATQGVTPQVSTQAPTAITATTATGNGTIVDLGLAAVTAHGVVWDTSPIDTSVVPGSQPNSTDEGAGSVGPFTSNITGLTGGLIYYKRAYATNSFGTTYGDGFQWKAGATYSVKKPGTAGVKGEEWHYIGLSGTEYALKGEAVL
;
A
#
# COMPACT_ATOMS: atom_id res chain seq x y z
N MET A 1 -1.71 7.38 9.60
CA MET A 1 -0.90 7.62 8.39
C MET A 1 -0.10 8.88 8.62
N VAL A 2 1.12 8.92 8.11
CA VAL A 2 2.06 10.02 8.37
C VAL A 2 2.36 10.62 7.01
N ALA A 3 2.04 11.91 6.83
CA ALA A 3 2.40 12.65 5.64
C ALA A 3 3.92 12.58 5.42
N GLU A 4 4.33 12.63 4.16
CA GLU A 4 5.74 12.65 3.78
C GLU A 4 6.46 13.84 4.44
N ASN A 5 7.67 13.58 4.92
CA ASN A 5 8.50 14.62 5.49
C ASN A 5 9.31 15.29 4.38
N PHE A 6 8.92 16.50 3.97
CA PHE A 6 9.59 17.20 2.87
C PHE A 6 11.05 17.57 3.16
N ASN A 7 11.52 17.53 4.41
CA ASN A 7 12.95 17.66 4.70
C ASN A 7 13.79 16.49 4.15
N LEU A 8 13.15 15.39 3.73
CA LEU A 8 13.80 14.24 3.10
C LEU A 8 13.82 14.33 1.57
N PHE A 9 13.17 15.34 0.99
CA PHE A 9 13.12 15.53 -0.45
C PHE A 9 14.41 16.22 -0.93
N THR A 10 14.78 15.93 -2.17
CA THR A 10 15.88 16.60 -2.88
C THR A 10 15.33 17.81 -3.61
N GLU A 11 15.88 18.97 -3.28
CA GLU A 11 15.52 20.24 -3.91
C GLU A 11 16.41 20.52 -5.13
N SER A 12 15.77 20.77 -6.27
CA SER A 12 16.39 21.40 -7.43
C SER A 12 15.84 22.81 -7.51
N ASP A 13 16.61 23.80 -7.08
CA ASP A 13 16.18 25.20 -7.06
C ASP A 13 17.39 26.15 -7.01
N ALA A 14 18.01 26.39 -8.16
CA ALA A 14 19.16 27.28 -8.25
C ALA A 14 18.80 28.76 -7.96
N LEU A 15 17.51 29.11 -7.98
CA LEU A 15 17.02 30.48 -7.87
C LEU A 15 16.44 30.81 -6.48
N GLY A 16 16.33 29.83 -5.58
CA GLY A 16 15.80 30.01 -4.23
C GLY A 16 14.32 30.40 -4.22
N ARG A 17 13.53 29.84 -5.12
CA ARG A 17 12.06 29.98 -5.18
C ARG A 17 11.34 29.20 -4.09
N ILE A 18 11.86 28.05 -3.70
CA ILE A 18 11.25 27.08 -2.80
C ILE A 18 11.74 27.32 -1.38
N THR A 19 10.83 27.14 -0.42
CA THR A 19 11.14 27.05 1.00
C THR A 19 10.41 25.85 1.58
N VAL A 20 11.14 25.05 2.36
CA VAL A 20 10.67 23.75 2.85
C VAL A 20 10.58 23.74 4.37
N THR A 21 9.48 23.18 4.87
CA THR A 21 9.36 22.67 6.24
C THR A 21 9.09 21.17 6.18
N SER A 22 8.98 20.48 7.32
CA SER A 22 8.68 19.04 7.30
C SER A 22 7.36 18.70 6.62
N SER A 23 6.36 19.60 6.64
CA SER A 23 5.02 19.33 6.10
C SER A 23 4.68 20.15 4.87
N ARG A 24 5.42 21.22 4.55
CA ARG A 24 5.08 22.15 3.47
C ARG A 24 6.26 22.49 2.57
N ALA A 25 6.03 22.45 1.27
CA ALA A 25 6.87 23.08 0.25
C ALA A 25 6.13 24.31 -0.28
N SER A 26 6.72 25.49 -0.11
CA SER A 26 6.15 26.76 -0.58
C SER A 26 7.05 27.36 -1.65
N TRP A 27 6.47 27.99 -2.66
CA TRP A 27 7.21 28.75 -3.66
C TRP A 27 6.73 30.18 -3.74
N THR A 28 7.67 31.10 -3.95
CA THR A 28 7.38 32.53 -4.08
C THR A 28 7.91 33.06 -5.41
N ASP A 29 7.06 33.77 -6.14
CA ASP A 29 7.42 34.45 -7.38
C ASP A 29 8.09 33.52 -8.42
N MET A 30 7.71 32.24 -8.44
CA MET A 30 8.19 31.27 -9.42
C MET A 30 7.69 31.68 -10.79
N ARG A 31 8.60 31.78 -11.76
CA ARG A 31 8.31 32.32 -13.09
C ARG A 31 8.10 31.20 -14.10
N SER A 32 7.31 31.48 -15.14
CA SER A 32 7.13 30.58 -16.29
C SER A 32 8.39 30.30 -17.12
N GLY A 33 9.51 30.93 -16.81
CA GLY A 33 10.80 30.66 -17.45
C GLY A 33 11.89 30.30 -16.44
N ASP A 34 11.49 29.90 -15.22
CA ASP A 34 12.41 29.31 -14.28
C ASP A 34 12.56 27.81 -14.65
N ASP A 35 13.77 27.39 -14.97
CA ASP A 35 14.09 26.03 -15.42
C ASP A 35 14.53 25.13 -14.26
N GLN A 36 14.15 23.85 -14.34
CA GLN A 36 14.50 22.80 -13.39
C GLN A 36 14.25 23.14 -11.92
N ILE A 37 13.12 23.77 -11.59
CA ILE A 37 12.73 24.03 -10.20
C ILE A 37 11.71 23.01 -9.73
N PHE A 38 12.04 22.24 -8.70
CA PHE A 38 11.13 21.30 -8.04
C PHE A 38 11.71 20.78 -6.72
N LEU A 39 10.83 20.35 -5.83
CA LEU A 39 11.19 19.50 -4.70
C LEU A 39 10.77 18.06 -5.01
N SER A 40 11.69 17.11 -4.93
CA SER A 40 11.48 15.73 -5.40
C SER A 40 11.80 14.65 -4.38
N LEU A 41 11.08 13.53 -4.44
CA LEU A 41 11.39 12.32 -3.70
C LEU A 41 11.46 11.14 -4.65
N ASP A 42 12.56 10.41 -4.58
CA ASP A 42 12.74 9.13 -5.26
C ASP A 42 12.16 8.00 -4.41
N LYS A 43 11.16 7.29 -4.94
CA LYS A 43 10.55 6.14 -4.27
C LYS A 43 11.10 4.80 -4.76
N GLY A 44 12.03 4.81 -5.71
CA GLY A 44 12.59 3.64 -6.34
C GLY A 44 11.73 3.10 -7.48
N THR A 45 12.32 2.18 -8.25
CA THR A 45 11.68 1.54 -9.39
C THR A 45 10.50 0.67 -8.95
N GLY A 46 9.37 0.75 -9.67
CA GLY A 46 8.20 -0.11 -9.44
C GLY A 46 7.36 0.24 -8.20
N PHE A 47 7.71 1.30 -7.47
CA PHE A 47 6.92 1.74 -6.31
C PHE A 47 5.49 2.14 -6.70
N PHE A 48 5.30 2.66 -7.92
CA PHE A 48 4.03 3.11 -8.46
C PHE A 48 3.43 2.14 -9.52
N ASP A 49 3.86 0.87 -9.53
CA ASP A 49 3.34 -0.17 -10.41
C ASP A 49 1.99 -0.72 -9.90
N GLY A 50 0.99 0.16 -9.78
CA GLY A 50 -0.33 -0.21 -9.27
C GLY A 50 -1.27 0.98 -9.04
N SER A 51 -2.50 0.67 -8.61
CA SER A 51 -3.45 1.67 -8.12
C SER A 51 -2.89 2.39 -6.89
N PHE A 52 -3.14 3.69 -6.78
CA PHE A 52 -2.71 4.50 -5.64
C PHE A 52 -3.66 5.67 -5.37
N VAL A 53 -3.56 6.26 -4.19
CA VAL A 53 -4.28 7.47 -3.78
C VAL A 53 -3.29 8.44 -3.15
N HIS A 54 -3.01 9.57 -3.80
CA HIS A 54 -2.27 10.64 -3.16
C HIS A 54 -3.22 11.68 -2.62
N THR A 55 -2.93 12.21 -1.44
CA THR A 55 -3.64 13.38 -0.92
C THR A 55 -2.66 14.46 -0.59
N LEU A 56 -3.06 15.71 -0.83
CA LEU A 56 -2.28 16.86 -0.45
C LEU A 56 -3.20 18.06 -0.22
N THR A 57 -2.70 19.03 0.52
CA THR A 57 -3.30 20.35 0.71
C THR A 57 -2.56 21.34 -0.19
N ILE A 58 -3.30 22.19 -0.90
CA ILE A 58 -2.70 23.17 -1.80
C ILE A 58 -3.29 24.57 -1.59
N SER A 59 -2.53 25.59 -1.98
CA SER A 59 -3.09 26.91 -2.24
C SER A 59 -2.28 27.63 -3.30
N HIS A 60 -2.99 28.25 -4.24
CA HIS A 60 -2.42 29.24 -5.15
C HIS A 60 -2.53 30.60 -4.46
N THR A 61 -1.44 31.12 -3.89
CA THR A 61 -1.48 32.30 -3.00
C THR A 61 -1.32 33.63 -3.74
N ALA A 62 -0.64 33.62 -4.89
CA ALA A 62 -0.60 34.74 -5.84
C ALA A 62 -0.40 34.20 -7.25
N SER A 63 -1.00 34.85 -8.26
CA SER A 63 -0.92 34.42 -9.66
C SER A 63 -1.01 35.63 -10.59
N GLU A 64 -0.01 35.84 -11.43
CA GLU A 64 -0.05 36.86 -12.46
C GLU A 64 -0.68 36.33 -13.75
N LYS A 65 -1.62 37.10 -14.29
CA LYS A 65 -2.28 36.81 -15.55
C LYS A 65 -1.28 36.69 -16.71
N GLY A 66 -1.56 35.74 -17.61
CA GLY A 66 -0.89 35.66 -18.90
C GLY A 66 0.22 34.62 -18.94
N ALA A 67 -0.13 33.40 -18.53
CA ALA A 67 0.70 32.19 -18.51
C ALA A 67 1.71 32.10 -17.36
N SER A 68 1.29 32.42 -16.12
CA SER A 68 1.98 31.91 -14.94
C SER A 68 1.54 30.47 -14.64
N PHE A 69 2.46 29.63 -14.17
CA PHE A 69 2.22 28.21 -13.92
C PHE A 69 2.60 27.80 -12.50
N SER A 70 1.95 26.75 -11.97
CA SER A 70 2.38 26.10 -10.73
C SER A 70 2.05 24.61 -10.74
N GLY A 71 3.08 23.76 -10.77
CA GLY A 71 2.95 22.33 -10.58
C GLY A 71 2.80 21.98 -9.10
N PHE A 72 1.58 21.65 -8.68
CA PHE A 72 1.30 21.31 -7.28
C PHE A 72 1.69 19.88 -6.93
N TRP A 73 1.57 18.98 -7.90
CA TRP A 73 1.87 17.56 -7.76
C TRP A 73 2.28 17.00 -9.11
N VAL A 74 3.42 16.30 -9.15
CA VAL A 74 3.89 15.60 -10.35
C VAL A 74 4.40 14.22 -9.95
N MET A 75 4.06 13.21 -10.73
CA MET A 75 4.70 11.90 -10.73
C MET A 75 5.37 11.67 -12.07
N SER A 76 6.59 11.15 -12.08
CA SER A 76 7.30 10.91 -13.34
C SER A 76 8.33 9.79 -13.26
N ASN A 77 8.75 9.32 -14.44
CA ASN A 77 9.89 8.45 -14.66
C ASN A 77 11.23 9.20 -14.75
N ASP A 78 11.23 10.54 -14.74
CA ASP A 78 12.43 11.38 -14.78
C ASP A 78 12.32 12.60 -13.83
N LEU A 79 13.47 13.23 -13.55
CA LEU A 79 13.58 14.42 -12.71
C LEU A 79 13.77 15.65 -13.59
N LEU A 80 12.68 16.12 -14.18
CA LEU A 80 12.64 17.33 -14.98
C LEU A 80 11.44 18.19 -14.54
N ASP A 81 11.51 19.49 -14.81
CA ASP A 81 10.36 20.38 -14.77
C ASP A 81 9.29 19.94 -15.80
N ILE A 82 8.07 20.52 -15.72
CA ILE A 82 6.95 20.05 -16.55
C ILE A 82 7.25 20.19 -18.05
N LYS A 83 7.94 21.26 -18.47
CA LYS A 83 8.27 21.43 -19.89
C LYS A 83 9.36 20.44 -20.32
N GLY A 84 10.39 20.24 -19.51
CA GLY A 84 11.44 19.27 -19.76
C GLY A 84 10.91 17.84 -19.87
N LEU A 85 9.91 17.46 -19.07
CA LEU A 85 9.24 16.16 -19.19
C LEU A 85 8.59 15.96 -20.56
N ARG A 86 7.87 16.98 -21.06
CA ARG A 86 7.23 16.94 -22.37
C ARG A 86 8.25 16.88 -23.50
N ASP A 87 9.25 17.79 -23.48
CA ASP A 87 10.26 17.87 -24.54
C ASP A 87 11.23 16.69 -24.55
N GLY A 88 11.47 16.10 -23.37
CA GLY A 88 12.33 14.94 -23.18
C GLY A 88 11.66 13.62 -23.57
N GLY A 89 10.41 13.62 -24.04
CA GLY A 89 9.68 12.40 -24.38
C GLY A 89 9.42 11.51 -23.16
N LYS A 90 9.24 12.11 -21.99
CA LYS A 90 9.07 11.41 -20.71
C LYS A 90 7.61 11.11 -20.42
N ASP A 91 7.38 10.36 -19.36
CA ASP A 91 6.04 10.05 -18.87
C ASP A 91 5.81 10.73 -17.54
N ALA A 92 4.61 11.28 -17.36
CA ALA A 92 4.23 11.90 -16.11
C ALA A 92 2.71 11.91 -15.89
N LEU A 93 2.31 12.06 -14.64
CA LEU A 93 0.98 12.52 -14.25
C LEU A 93 1.17 13.77 -13.42
N TYR A 94 0.38 14.81 -13.67
CA TYR A 94 0.55 16.05 -12.91
C TYR A 94 -0.74 16.82 -12.72
N VAL A 95 -0.77 17.57 -11.63
CA VAL A 95 -1.78 18.58 -11.34
C VAL A 95 -1.10 19.93 -11.32
N GLN A 96 -1.55 20.81 -12.18
CA GLN A 96 -0.97 22.13 -12.37
C GLN A 96 -2.06 23.19 -12.42
N SER A 97 -1.74 24.40 -11.96
CA SER A 97 -2.51 25.58 -12.35
C SER A 97 -1.83 26.36 -13.48
N ALA A 98 -2.64 26.82 -14.43
CA ALA A 98 -2.25 27.75 -15.47
C ALA A 98 -3.15 29.00 -15.41
N HIS A 99 -2.57 30.20 -15.52
CA HIS A 99 -3.34 31.44 -15.51
C HIS A 99 -3.49 32.04 -16.91
N PRO A 100 -4.62 31.82 -17.62
CA PRO A 100 -4.81 32.30 -18.98
C PRO A 100 -4.95 33.83 -19.07
N ASN A 101 -4.88 34.34 -20.30
CA ASN A 101 -5.17 35.76 -20.61
C ASN A 101 -6.66 36.10 -20.53
N SER A 102 -7.54 35.12 -20.65
CA SER A 102 -8.98 35.30 -20.51
C SER A 102 -9.65 33.93 -20.34
N PRO A 103 -10.58 33.76 -19.38
CA PRO A 103 -10.87 34.68 -18.28
C PRO A 103 -9.66 34.88 -17.35
N ASP A 104 -9.65 35.94 -16.55
CA ASP A 104 -8.55 36.28 -15.62
C ASP A 104 -8.68 35.47 -14.31
N ILE A 105 -8.61 34.14 -14.46
CA ILE A 105 -8.82 33.18 -13.38
C ILE A 105 -7.82 32.03 -13.56
N PRO A 106 -6.98 31.72 -12.55
CA PRO A 106 -6.12 30.54 -12.60
C PRO A 106 -6.95 29.27 -12.60
N VAL A 107 -6.60 28.33 -13.47
CA VAL A 107 -7.34 27.08 -13.67
C VAL A 107 -6.48 25.90 -13.26
N LEU A 108 -6.97 25.08 -12.34
CA LEU A 108 -6.34 23.82 -11.92
C LEU A 108 -6.78 22.68 -12.84
N THR A 109 -5.82 21.96 -13.41
CA THR A 109 -6.06 20.89 -14.37
C THR A 109 -5.19 19.67 -14.07
N LEU A 110 -5.77 18.48 -14.27
CA LEU A 110 -5.09 17.19 -14.26
C LEU A 110 -4.63 16.82 -15.67
N PHE A 111 -3.39 16.35 -15.79
CA PHE A 111 -2.78 15.96 -17.05
C PHE A 111 -1.98 14.66 -16.95
N GLU A 112 -1.81 14.03 -18.10
CA GLU A 112 -0.88 12.94 -18.40
C GLU A 112 0.10 13.42 -19.46
N VAL A 113 1.39 13.13 -19.27
CA VAL A 113 2.38 13.10 -20.35
C VAL A 113 2.60 11.65 -20.74
N ASP A 114 2.41 11.31 -22.02
CA ASP A 114 2.71 10.00 -22.61
C ASP A 114 3.70 10.12 -23.75
N GLY A 115 4.94 9.68 -23.50
CA GLY A 115 6.04 9.83 -24.46
C GLY A 115 6.27 11.27 -24.92
N GLY A 116 6.06 12.25 -24.02
CA GLY A 116 6.16 13.69 -24.30
C GLY A 116 4.88 14.36 -24.82
N ALA A 117 3.85 13.61 -25.18
CA ALA A 117 2.56 14.18 -25.59
C ALA A 117 1.66 14.41 -24.37
N ASP A 118 1.07 15.61 -24.26
CA ASP A 118 0.10 15.91 -23.20
C ASP A 118 -1.30 15.44 -23.56
N PHE A 119 -1.92 14.80 -22.58
CA PHE A 119 -3.31 14.42 -22.56
C PHE A 119 -3.96 14.96 -21.28
N GLY A 120 -5.15 15.49 -21.39
CA GLY A 120 -5.92 16.00 -20.27
C GLY A 120 -7.32 16.38 -20.75
N ASP A 121 -8.14 16.93 -19.86
CA ASP A 121 -9.39 17.56 -20.26
C ASP A 121 -9.15 19.06 -20.49
N PRO A 122 -8.93 19.52 -21.75
CA PRO A 122 -8.71 20.94 -22.05
C PRO A 122 -9.97 21.80 -21.82
N THR A 123 -11.12 21.20 -21.48
CA THR A 123 -12.41 21.86 -21.33
C THR A 123 -12.98 21.84 -19.90
N GLY A 124 -12.41 21.05 -18.99
CA GLY A 124 -12.98 20.73 -17.66
C GLY A 124 -12.09 21.06 -16.45
N GLY A 125 -11.38 22.19 -16.47
CA GLY A 125 -10.54 22.63 -15.35
C GLY A 125 -11.33 23.28 -14.20
N PHE A 126 -10.72 23.34 -13.01
CA PHE A 126 -11.31 24.00 -11.83
C PHE A 126 -10.82 25.45 -11.70
N ASN A 127 -11.74 26.40 -11.68
CA ASN A 127 -11.42 27.80 -11.43
C ASN A 127 -10.97 28.01 -9.97
N LEU A 128 -9.70 28.34 -9.78
CA LEU A 128 -9.14 28.64 -8.48
C LEU A 128 -9.52 30.06 -8.03
N THR A 129 -9.65 30.22 -6.72
CA THR A 129 -9.66 31.54 -6.07
C THR A 129 -8.36 31.69 -5.30
N THR A 130 -7.56 32.69 -5.66
CA THR A 130 -6.25 32.92 -5.08
C THR A 130 -6.35 33.13 -3.56
N GLY A 131 -5.47 32.50 -2.79
CA GLY A 131 -5.45 32.53 -1.33
C GLY A 131 -6.42 31.55 -0.65
N VAL A 132 -7.24 30.81 -1.40
CA VAL A 132 -8.08 29.73 -0.85
C VAL A 132 -7.25 28.46 -0.75
N THR A 133 -7.37 27.76 0.39
CA THR A 133 -6.80 26.44 0.60
C THR A 133 -7.77 25.37 0.12
N LEU A 134 -7.27 24.41 -0.64
CA LEU A 134 -8.02 23.26 -1.16
C LEU A 134 -7.34 21.97 -0.75
N TYR A 135 -8.12 20.89 -0.70
CA TYR A 135 -7.66 19.57 -0.31
C TYR A 135 -7.91 18.63 -1.46
N LEU A 136 -6.85 17.97 -1.93
CA LEU A 136 -6.89 17.12 -3.11
C LEU A 136 -6.88 15.64 -2.70
N THR A 137 -7.55 14.83 -3.52
CA THR A 137 -7.38 13.38 -3.60
C THR A 137 -7.12 13.03 -5.06
N ILE A 138 -6.00 12.35 -5.32
CA ILE A 138 -5.57 11.94 -6.66
C ILE A 138 -5.51 10.42 -6.66
N THR A 139 -6.42 9.79 -7.39
CA THR A 139 -6.58 8.33 -7.40
C THR A 139 -6.24 7.78 -8.77
N ARG A 140 -5.29 6.85 -8.81
CA ARG A 140 -5.10 5.94 -9.93
C ARG A 140 -5.79 4.62 -9.65
N ASP A 141 -6.63 4.18 -10.59
CA ASP A 141 -7.33 2.89 -10.52
C ASP A 141 -7.06 2.07 -11.78
N GLU A 142 -6.23 1.04 -11.68
CA GLU A 142 -5.88 0.16 -12.81
C GLU A 142 -7.00 -0.79 -13.23
N THR A 143 -8.07 -0.89 -12.45
CA THR A 143 -9.20 -1.77 -12.77
C THR A 143 -10.15 -1.15 -13.81
N VAL A 144 -9.96 0.14 -14.12
CA VAL A 144 -10.79 0.91 -15.05
C VAL A 144 -10.04 1.17 -16.35
N GLY A 145 -10.70 0.97 -17.49
CA GLY A 145 -10.09 1.18 -18.81
C GLY A 145 -9.01 0.15 -19.15
N SER A 146 -8.27 0.38 -20.24
CA SER A 146 -7.22 -0.55 -20.68
C SER A 146 -5.90 -0.39 -19.90
N PHE A 147 -5.64 0.81 -19.39
CA PHE A 147 -4.39 1.15 -18.70
C PHE A 147 -4.59 1.82 -17.34
N GLY A 148 -5.82 1.84 -16.84
CA GLY A 148 -6.20 2.56 -15.64
C GLY A 148 -6.89 3.90 -15.91
N GLU A 149 -7.60 4.39 -14.90
CA GLU A 149 -8.11 5.75 -14.82
C GLU A 149 -7.25 6.55 -13.83
N ILE A 150 -6.99 7.83 -14.15
CA ILE A 150 -6.50 8.81 -13.18
C ILE A 150 -7.64 9.79 -12.86
N LYS A 151 -7.81 10.09 -11.58
CA LYS A 151 -8.90 10.93 -11.07
C LYS A 151 -8.37 11.94 -10.06
N LEU A 152 -8.69 13.21 -10.26
CA LEU A 152 -8.49 14.29 -9.31
C LEU A 152 -9.84 14.69 -8.71
N GLN A 153 -9.93 14.66 -7.38
CA GLN A 153 -11.05 15.18 -6.62
C GLN A 153 -10.58 16.38 -5.77
N VAL A 154 -11.31 17.48 -5.85
CA VAL A 154 -11.00 18.72 -5.14
C VAL A 154 -12.05 18.96 -4.06
N TYR A 155 -11.61 19.26 -2.84
CA TYR A 155 -12.46 19.49 -1.69
C TYR A 155 -12.18 20.85 -1.04
N SER A 156 -13.21 21.46 -0.46
CA SER A 156 -13.10 22.74 0.25
C SER A 156 -12.79 22.61 1.75
N ASP A 157 -12.78 21.39 2.30
CA ASP A 157 -12.53 21.12 3.72
C ASP A 157 -11.48 20.02 3.94
N ALA A 158 -10.75 20.14 5.05
CA ALA A 158 -9.63 19.24 5.38
C ALA A 158 -10.04 17.78 5.58
N GLN A 159 -11.29 17.54 5.98
CA GLN A 159 -11.84 16.19 6.15
C GLN A 159 -12.23 15.56 4.81
N ARG A 160 -12.13 16.29 3.69
CA ARG A 160 -12.46 15.85 2.33
C ARG A 160 -13.90 15.35 2.22
N THR A 161 -14.84 16.10 2.82
CA THR A 161 -16.28 15.76 2.85
C THR A 161 -17.12 16.57 1.86
N THR A 162 -16.66 17.77 1.50
CA THR A 162 -17.33 18.72 0.61
C THR A 162 -16.58 18.77 -0.72
N LEU A 163 -16.98 17.90 -1.65
CA LEU A 163 -16.43 17.83 -3.00
C LEU A 163 -16.87 19.05 -3.82
N VAL A 164 -15.93 19.72 -4.48
CA VAL A 164 -16.19 20.89 -5.34
C VAL A 164 -15.85 20.67 -6.81
N GLU A 165 -14.98 19.70 -7.13
CA GLU A 165 -14.67 19.32 -8.51
C GLU A 165 -14.24 17.86 -8.61
N THR A 166 -14.48 17.24 -9.76
CA THR A 166 -13.86 15.97 -10.17
C THR A 166 -13.42 16.02 -11.62
N GLN A 167 -12.14 15.76 -11.86
CA GLN A 167 -11.58 15.54 -13.19
C GLN A 167 -11.11 14.10 -13.29
N SER A 168 -11.40 13.39 -14.38
CA SER A 168 -10.81 12.07 -14.62
C SER A 168 -10.72 11.74 -16.10
N PHE A 169 -9.79 10.86 -16.44
CA PHE A 169 -9.66 10.29 -17.77
C PHE A 169 -8.91 8.95 -17.71
N ASN A 170 -9.10 8.13 -18.75
CA ASN A 170 -8.35 6.89 -18.93
C ASN A 170 -6.94 7.20 -19.42
N LEU A 171 -5.95 6.51 -18.87
CA LEU A 171 -4.55 6.64 -19.25
C LEU A 171 -4.29 6.09 -20.66
N HIS A 172 -3.32 6.70 -21.36
CA HIS A 172 -2.95 6.31 -22.71
C HIS A 172 -1.98 5.13 -22.76
N SER A 173 -1.23 4.91 -21.68
CA SER A 173 -0.33 3.77 -21.52
C SER A 173 -0.28 3.30 -20.07
N SER A 174 0.37 2.15 -19.84
CA SER A 174 0.37 1.49 -18.54
C SER A 174 1.11 2.22 -17.41
N LYS A 175 1.96 3.22 -17.69
CA LYS A 175 2.66 4.04 -16.68
C LYS A 175 3.29 3.26 -15.51
N LYS A 176 4.01 2.19 -15.81
CA LYS A 176 4.61 1.27 -14.81
C LYS A 176 6.01 1.68 -14.35
N ASP A 177 6.52 2.75 -14.92
CA ASP A 177 7.91 3.20 -14.83
C ASP A 177 8.09 4.49 -14.01
N PHE A 178 7.01 5.01 -13.41
CA PHE A 178 7.11 6.12 -12.47
C PHE A 178 7.95 5.76 -11.25
N ARG A 179 8.74 6.74 -10.80
CA ARG A 179 9.73 6.61 -9.74
C ARG A 179 9.73 7.80 -8.79
N TYR A 180 9.52 9.00 -9.33
CA TYR A 180 9.65 10.24 -8.59
C TYR A 180 8.28 10.86 -8.30
N VAL A 181 8.16 11.47 -7.13
CA VAL A 181 7.08 12.41 -6.79
C VAL A 181 7.69 13.77 -6.58
N MET A 182 7.06 14.80 -7.13
CA MET A 182 7.55 16.17 -7.07
C MET A 182 6.43 17.15 -6.71
N VAL A 183 6.80 18.24 -6.04
CA VAL A 183 5.91 19.35 -5.69
C VAL A 183 6.61 20.68 -5.95
N GLY A 184 5.83 21.74 -6.14
CA GLY A 184 6.38 23.07 -6.46
C GLY A 184 7.20 23.05 -7.74
N VAL A 185 6.67 22.40 -8.77
CA VAL A 185 7.38 22.17 -10.04
C VAL A 185 7.17 23.36 -10.97
N SER A 186 8.25 23.90 -11.52
CA SER A 186 8.18 24.93 -12.55
C SER A 186 7.73 24.36 -13.89
N GLU A 187 7.34 25.26 -14.78
CA GLU A 187 7.18 24.95 -16.19
C GLU A 187 7.97 26.02 -16.93
N ASP A 188 9.13 25.65 -17.49
CA ASP A 188 9.94 26.53 -18.34
C ASP A 188 9.31 26.65 -19.74
N SER A 189 8.09 27.19 -19.81
CA SER A 189 7.39 27.33 -21.07
C SER A 189 7.56 28.73 -21.66
N ALA A 190 7.80 28.74 -22.98
CA ALA A 190 7.75 29.95 -23.80
C ALA A 190 6.31 30.43 -24.12
N PHE A 191 5.27 29.83 -23.50
CA PHE A 191 3.89 30.25 -23.72
C PHE A 191 3.67 31.62 -23.07
N GLY A 192 3.58 32.67 -23.89
CA GLY A 192 3.38 34.03 -23.43
C GLY A 192 4.49 34.93 -23.94
N GLY A 193 4.36 35.36 -25.20
CA GLY A 193 5.27 36.34 -25.80
C GLY A 193 5.21 37.68 -25.07
N SER A 194 6.02 37.85 -24.02
CA SER A 194 6.66 39.11 -23.66
C SER A 194 7.83 38.82 -22.72
N ALA A 195 8.77 39.76 -22.63
CA ALA A 195 9.94 39.70 -21.76
C ALA A 195 9.60 39.69 -20.24
N ASP A 196 8.33 39.72 -19.85
CA ASP A 196 7.88 39.64 -18.46
C ASP A 196 7.45 38.21 -18.12
N GLN A 197 8.40 37.40 -17.65
CA GLN A 197 8.13 36.06 -17.14
C GLN A 197 7.16 36.14 -15.95
N LYS A 198 5.89 35.76 -16.18
CA LYS A 198 4.81 35.90 -15.20
C LYS A 198 5.00 34.96 -14.02
N LYS A 199 4.63 35.45 -12.84
CA LYS A 199 4.95 34.84 -11.57
C LYS A 199 3.76 34.18 -10.91
N SER A 200 4.06 33.15 -10.15
CA SER A 200 3.11 32.44 -9.32
C SER A 200 3.73 32.11 -7.96
N SER A 201 2.90 32.16 -6.91
CA SER A 201 3.26 31.78 -5.55
C SER A 201 2.21 30.83 -4.99
N GLY A 202 2.64 29.85 -4.21
CA GLY A 202 1.75 28.82 -3.71
C GLY A 202 2.44 27.86 -2.77
N PHE A 203 1.71 26.84 -2.36
CA PHE A 203 2.28 25.73 -1.62
C PHE A 203 1.57 24.41 -1.90
N SER A 204 2.31 23.34 -1.67
CA SER A 204 1.80 21.99 -1.44
C SER A 204 2.20 21.57 -0.03
N GLU A 205 1.27 20.97 0.70
CA GLU A 205 1.41 20.62 2.11
C GLU A 205 0.76 19.27 2.38
N ASP A 206 1.24 18.56 3.42
CA ASP A 206 0.67 17.32 3.92
C ASP A 206 0.48 16.27 2.80
N LEU A 207 1.48 16.14 1.93
CA LEU A 207 1.49 15.12 0.89
C LEU A 207 1.53 13.74 1.57
N ASP A 208 0.45 13.00 1.45
CA ASP A 208 0.36 11.60 1.87
C ASP A 208 0.24 10.73 0.63
N LEU A 209 1.14 9.76 0.52
CA LEU A 209 1.17 8.79 -0.57
C LEU A 209 0.41 7.54 -0.14
N MET A 210 -0.92 7.66 0.00
CA MET A 210 -1.76 6.53 0.39
C MET A 210 -1.85 5.50 -0.72
N GLY A 211 -1.15 4.37 -0.57
CA GLY A 211 -1.34 3.25 -1.48
C GLY A 211 -0.56 3.33 -2.79
N ALA A 212 0.57 4.03 -2.84
CA ALA A 212 1.60 3.62 -3.79
C ALA A 212 2.25 2.31 -3.33
N THR A 213 1.48 1.24 -3.40
CA THR A 213 1.86 -0.13 -3.08
C THR A 213 0.67 -1.00 -3.46
N GLN A 214 0.91 -2.13 -4.12
CA GLN A 214 0.10 -3.33 -3.86
C GLN A 214 -0.25 -3.37 -2.37
N GLY A 215 -1.54 -3.35 -2.02
CA GLY A 215 -1.97 -3.28 -0.62
C GLY A 215 -1.17 -4.26 0.24
N VAL A 216 -0.47 -3.75 1.26
CA VAL A 216 0.35 -4.61 2.12
C VAL A 216 -0.61 -5.37 3.02
N THR A 217 -0.75 -6.65 2.71
CA THR A 217 -1.48 -7.61 3.54
C THR A 217 -0.71 -7.86 4.84
N PRO A 218 -1.35 -8.38 5.90
CA PRO A 218 -0.69 -8.56 7.20
C PRO A 218 0.52 -9.52 7.09
N GLN A 219 1.42 -9.51 8.07
CA GLN A 219 2.43 -10.57 8.22
C GLN A 219 2.11 -11.38 9.48
N VAL A 220 2.07 -12.69 9.34
CA VAL A 220 1.73 -13.60 10.44
C VAL A 220 2.69 -14.78 10.47
N SER A 221 3.07 -15.20 11.67
CA SER A 221 3.91 -16.39 11.88
C SER A 221 3.13 -17.48 12.61
N THR A 222 3.32 -18.72 12.19
CA THR A 222 2.71 -19.90 12.80
C THR A 222 3.68 -20.50 13.82
N GLN A 223 3.25 -20.68 15.07
CA GLN A 223 4.03 -21.41 16.08
C GLN A 223 3.49 -22.83 16.29
N ALA A 224 4.27 -23.70 16.93
CA ALA A 224 3.83 -25.06 17.27
C ALA A 224 2.54 -25.04 18.12
N PRO A 225 1.58 -25.97 17.90
CA PRO A 225 0.40 -26.06 18.75
C PRO A 225 0.77 -26.60 20.13
N THR A 226 0.01 -26.20 21.14
CA THR A 226 0.17 -26.62 22.54
C THR A 226 -1.12 -27.29 23.03
N ALA A 227 -1.11 -27.82 24.26
CA ALA A 227 -2.27 -28.47 24.89
C ALA A 227 -2.98 -29.50 24.00
N ILE A 228 -2.19 -30.33 23.29
CA ILE A 228 -2.69 -31.26 22.28
C ILE A 228 -3.38 -32.44 22.98
N THR A 229 -4.66 -32.64 22.70
CA THR A 229 -5.46 -33.79 23.12
C THR A 229 -5.92 -34.60 21.90
N ALA A 230 -6.75 -35.62 22.13
CA ALA A 230 -7.33 -36.40 21.03
C ALA A 230 -8.35 -35.64 20.18
N THR A 231 -8.98 -34.62 20.74
CA THR A 231 -10.09 -33.89 20.08
C THR A 231 -9.86 -32.39 19.99
N THR A 232 -8.83 -31.87 20.66
CA THR A 232 -8.53 -30.43 20.72
C THR A 232 -7.04 -30.14 20.68
N ALA A 233 -6.68 -28.92 20.32
CA ALA A 233 -5.34 -28.35 20.50
C ALA A 233 -5.44 -26.81 20.62
N THR A 234 -4.39 -26.17 21.12
CA THR A 234 -4.26 -24.71 21.08
C THR A 234 -3.38 -24.34 19.89
N GLY A 235 -3.97 -23.62 18.93
CA GLY A 235 -3.25 -23.03 17.80
C GLY A 235 -2.57 -21.73 18.22
N ASN A 236 -1.25 -21.66 18.15
CA ASN A 236 -0.47 -20.46 18.45
C ASN A 236 -0.07 -19.75 17.15
N GLY A 237 -0.30 -18.44 17.09
CA GLY A 237 0.08 -17.54 16.01
C GLY A 237 0.64 -16.23 16.55
N THR A 238 1.35 -15.46 15.73
CA THR A 238 1.75 -14.09 16.04
C THR A 238 1.54 -13.21 14.82
N ILE A 239 0.74 -12.17 14.97
CA ILE A 239 0.66 -11.09 13.97
C ILE A 239 1.95 -10.29 14.14
N VAL A 240 2.82 -10.38 13.13
CA VAL A 240 4.11 -9.69 13.09
C VAL A 240 3.92 -8.26 12.60
N ASP A 241 3.01 -8.06 11.65
CA ASP A 241 2.67 -6.76 11.07
C ASP A 241 1.18 -6.75 10.65
N LEU A 242 0.50 -5.62 10.77
CA LEU A 242 -0.89 -5.43 10.31
C LEU A 242 -0.97 -5.15 8.81
N GLY A 243 0.16 -4.80 8.18
CA GLY A 243 0.16 -4.15 6.88
C GLY A 243 -0.40 -2.72 7.00
N LEU A 244 -1.09 -2.26 5.96
CA LEU A 244 -1.57 -0.85 5.89
C LEU A 244 -3.04 -0.65 6.28
N ALA A 245 -3.75 -1.71 6.67
CA ALA A 245 -5.11 -1.63 7.19
C ALA A 245 -5.24 -2.44 8.48
N ALA A 246 -6.23 -2.09 9.30
CA ALA A 246 -6.56 -2.85 10.49
C ALA A 246 -6.90 -4.30 10.09
N VAL A 247 -6.35 -5.25 10.83
CA VAL A 247 -6.73 -6.67 10.70
C VAL A 247 -8.18 -6.81 11.15
N THR A 248 -9.03 -7.30 10.26
CA THR A 248 -10.47 -7.50 10.46
C THR A 248 -10.81 -8.91 10.91
N ALA A 249 -9.94 -9.89 10.61
CA ALA A 249 -10.07 -11.29 11.03
C ALA A 249 -8.67 -11.89 11.22
N HIS A 250 -8.49 -12.75 12.23
CA HIS A 250 -7.28 -13.53 12.41
C HIS A 250 -7.58 -14.85 13.12
N GLY A 251 -6.68 -15.82 12.99
CA GLY A 251 -6.88 -17.12 13.62
C GLY A 251 -5.95 -18.18 13.06
N VAL A 252 -6.39 -19.44 13.09
CA VAL A 252 -5.69 -20.57 12.49
C VAL A 252 -6.59 -21.34 11.55
N VAL A 253 -6.01 -21.85 10.47
CA VAL A 253 -6.63 -22.85 9.59
C VAL A 253 -6.00 -24.21 9.82
N TRP A 254 -6.77 -25.30 9.73
CA TRP A 254 -6.25 -26.66 9.82
C TRP A 254 -7.02 -27.71 9.00
N ASP A 255 -6.29 -28.73 8.55
CA ASP A 255 -6.83 -29.88 7.83
C ASP A 255 -5.90 -31.10 7.94
N THR A 256 -6.38 -32.27 7.52
CA THR A 256 -5.62 -33.52 7.38
C THR A 256 -4.74 -33.56 6.12
N SER A 257 -4.90 -32.58 5.23
CA SER A 257 -4.06 -32.34 4.05
C SER A 257 -3.28 -31.02 4.16
N PRO A 258 -2.13 -30.86 3.48
CA PRO A 258 -1.42 -29.59 3.43
C PRO A 258 -2.30 -28.46 2.92
N ILE A 259 -2.16 -27.28 3.53
CA ILE A 259 -2.98 -26.10 3.23
C ILE A 259 -2.19 -25.16 2.32
N ASP A 260 -2.77 -24.82 1.17
CA ASP A 260 -2.27 -23.78 0.26
C ASP A 260 -2.63 -22.38 0.79
N THR A 261 -1.80 -21.37 0.52
CA THR A 261 -2.03 -19.98 0.90
C THR A 261 -3.10 -19.27 0.05
N SER A 262 -3.60 -19.93 -1.01
CA SER A 262 -4.68 -19.43 -1.86
C SER A 262 -6.09 -19.69 -1.31
N VAL A 263 -6.22 -20.53 -0.27
CA VAL A 263 -7.52 -20.88 0.31
C VAL A 263 -8.09 -19.72 1.13
N VAL A 264 -9.40 -19.72 1.32
CA VAL A 264 -10.10 -18.77 2.20
C VAL A 264 -10.44 -19.49 3.51
N PRO A 265 -10.20 -18.90 4.71
CA PRO A 265 -10.63 -19.50 5.97
C PRO A 265 -12.16 -19.75 5.95
N GLY A 266 -12.61 -20.95 6.30
CA GLY A 266 -14.03 -21.28 6.24
C GLY A 266 -14.35 -22.77 6.33
N SER A 267 -15.25 -23.26 5.48
CA SER A 267 -15.76 -24.64 5.55
C SER A 267 -14.71 -25.71 5.19
N GLN A 268 -13.70 -25.36 4.38
CA GLN A 268 -12.53 -26.18 4.05
C GLN A 268 -11.38 -25.23 3.61
N PRO A 269 -10.19 -25.23 4.28
CA PRO A 269 -9.85 -25.94 5.51
C PRO A 269 -10.66 -25.43 6.71
N ASN A 270 -10.73 -26.21 7.80
CA ASN A 270 -11.35 -25.73 9.04
C ASN A 270 -10.62 -24.48 9.54
N SER A 271 -11.33 -23.56 10.18
CA SER A 271 -10.72 -22.32 10.69
C SER A 271 -11.34 -21.87 12.01
N THR A 272 -10.57 -21.07 12.75
CA THR A 272 -11.09 -20.17 13.79
C THR A 272 -11.16 -18.75 13.24
N ASP A 273 -11.90 -17.87 13.90
CA ASP A 273 -11.86 -16.43 13.67
C ASP A 273 -11.95 -15.72 15.02
N GLU A 274 -10.85 -15.11 15.44
CA GLU A 274 -10.73 -14.32 16.67
C GLU A 274 -11.10 -12.85 16.44
N GLY A 275 -11.55 -12.48 15.23
CA GLY A 275 -11.99 -11.14 14.86
C GLY A 275 -10.82 -10.18 14.63
N ALA A 276 -11.01 -8.91 14.99
CA ALA A 276 -9.97 -7.90 14.81
C ALA A 276 -8.71 -8.22 15.62
N GLY A 277 -7.53 -7.96 15.04
CA GLY A 277 -6.24 -8.30 15.62
C GLY A 277 -5.31 -7.09 15.75
N SER A 278 -4.33 -7.20 16.64
CA SER A 278 -3.22 -6.24 16.79
C SER A 278 -1.87 -6.97 16.75
N VAL A 279 -0.77 -6.25 16.53
CA VAL A 279 0.57 -6.85 16.54
C VAL A 279 0.81 -7.56 17.88
N GLY A 280 1.21 -8.82 17.82
CA GLY A 280 1.44 -9.63 19.00
C GLY A 280 0.97 -11.07 18.86
N PRO A 281 1.24 -11.88 19.90
CA PRO A 281 0.84 -13.28 19.93
C PRO A 281 -0.68 -13.41 20.12
N PHE A 282 -1.25 -14.45 19.51
CA PHE A 282 -2.63 -14.85 19.70
C PHE A 282 -2.74 -16.37 19.80
N THR A 283 -3.86 -16.82 20.36
CA THR A 283 -4.18 -18.25 20.50
C THR A 283 -5.57 -18.54 20.00
N SER A 284 -5.75 -19.68 19.35
CA SER A 284 -7.03 -20.16 18.83
C SER A 284 -7.35 -21.57 19.32
N ASN A 285 -8.62 -21.83 19.62
CA ASN A 285 -9.08 -23.14 20.07
C ASN A 285 -9.39 -24.06 18.89
N ILE A 286 -8.50 -25.01 18.61
CA ILE A 286 -8.70 -26.04 17.59
C ILE A 286 -9.55 -27.15 18.21
N THR A 287 -10.66 -27.51 17.55
CA THR A 287 -11.60 -28.55 17.99
C THR A 287 -11.97 -29.49 16.85
N GLY A 288 -12.68 -30.58 17.15
CA GLY A 288 -13.14 -31.54 16.14
C GLY A 288 -12.04 -32.46 15.60
N LEU A 289 -10.93 -32.59 16.31
CA LEU A 289 -9.84 -33.48 15.90
C LEU A 289 -10.22 -34.95 16.09
N THR A 290 -9.68 -35.80 15.22
CA THR A 290 -9.68 -37.25 15.41
C THR A 290 -8.32 -37.69 15.93
N GLY A 291 -8.32 -38.31 17.11
CA GLY A 291 -7.09 -38.67 17.80
C GLY A 291 -6.18 -39.59 16.99
N GLY A 292 -4.88 -39.34 17.03
CA GLY A 292 -3.87 -40.10 16.32
C GLY A 292 -3.69 -39.76 14.83
N LEU A 293 -4.49 -38.85 14.25
CA LEU A 293 -4.29 -38.35 12.90
C LEU A 293 -3.23 -37.24 12.82
N ILE A 294 -2.64 -37.08 11.63
CA ILE A 294 -1.75 -35.97 11.29
C ILE A 294 -2.61 -34.82 10.76
N TYR A 295 -2.29 -33.61 11.21
CA TYR A 295 -2.91 -32.36 10.74
C TYR A 295 -1.84 -31.36 10.31
N TYR A 296 -2.21 -30.49 9.39
CA TYR A 296 -1.45 -29.34 8.92
C TYR A 296 -2.20 -28.08 9.33
N LYS A 297 -1.49 -27.09 9.86
CA LYS A 297 -2.07 -25.78 10.18
C LYS A 297 -1.25 -24.63 9.65
N ARG A 298 -1.91 -23.49 9.50
CA ARG A 298 -1.29 -22.17 9.31
C ARG A 298 -2.02 -21.15 10.18
N ALA A 299 -1.28 -20.21 10.77
CA ALA A 299 -1.88 -18.98 11.28
C ALA A 299 -2.26 -18.08 10.09
N TYR A 300 -3.34 -17.31 10.21
CA TYR A 300 -3.76 -16.34 9.20
C TYR A 300 -4.14 -15.00 9.81
N ALA A 301 -4.06 -13.95 9.00
CA ALA A 301 -4.62 -12.63 9.30
C ALA A 301 -5.14 -11.98 8.01
N THR A 302 -6.25 -11.26 8.13
CA THR A 302 -6.96 -10.62 7.02
C THR A 302 -7.12 -9.14 7.33
N ASN A 303 -6.78 -8.28 6.36
CA ASN A 303 -7.16 -6.87 6.37
C ASN A 303 -7.93 -6.54 5.07
N SER A 304 -8.25 -5.26 4.84
CA SER A 304 -8.98 -4.84 3.64
C SER A 304 -8.25 -5.11 2.32
N PHE A 305 -6.97 -5.45 2.36
CA PHE A 305 -6.14 -5.74 1.20
C PHE A 305 -5.96 -7.23 0.93
N GLY A 306 -6.33 -8.11 1.86
CA GLY A 306 -6.31 -9.55 1.67
C GLY A 306 -5.93 -10.34 2.92
N THR A 307 -5.82 -11.65 2.72
CA THR A 307 -5.45 -12.62 3.77
C THR A 307 -4.03 -13.12 3.53
N THR A 308 -3.21 -13.15 4.59
CA THR A 308 -1.93 -13.86 4.57
C THR A 308 -1.92 -15.04 5.51
N TYR A 309 -0.97 -15.92 5.24
CA TYR A 309 -0.74 -17.12 6.01
C TYR A 309 0.72 -17.19 6.45
N GLY A 310 0.93 -17.67 7.67
CA GLY A 310 2.25 -18.03 8.14
C GLY A 310 2.68 -19.39 7.58
N ASP A 311 3.89 -19.80 7.94
CA ASP A 311 4.43 -21.10 7.54
C ASP A 311 3.53 -22.27 7.97
N GLY A 312 3.57 -23.34 7.18
CA GLY A 312 2.84 -24.57 7.48
C GLY A 312 3.46 -25.31 8.66
N PHE A 313 2.64 -25.76 9.60
CA PHE A 313 3.07 -26.59 10.71
C PHE A 313 2.31 -27.93 10.71
N GLN A 314 3.04 -29.04 10.70
CA GLN A 314 2.48 -30.38 10.80
C GLN A 314 2.55 -30.89 12.24
N TRP A 315 1.46 -31.45 12.76
CA TRP A 315 1.44 -32.11 14.05
C TRP A 315 0.56 -33.36 14.05
N LYS A 316 0.70 -34.19 15.08
CA LYS A 316 -0.17 -35.34 15.33
C LYS A 316 -1.11 -35.03 16.49
N ALA A 317 -2.42 -35.19 16.28
CA ALA A 317 -3.39 -35.09 17.36
C ALA A 317 -3.09 -36.16 18.42
N GLY A 318 -3.39 -35.86 19.69
CA GLY A 318 -3.22 -36.81 20.78
C GLY A 318 -3.98 -38.11 20.50
N ALA A 319 -3.56 -39.23 21.09
CA ALA A 319 -4.33 -40.46 21.00
C ALA A 319 -5.12 -40.66 22.30
N THR A 320 -6.42 -40.95 22.19
CA THR A 320 -7.15 -41.56 23.30
C THR A 320 -6.68 -43.01 23.41
N TYR A 321 -5.74 -43.27 24.30
CA TYR A 321 -5.48 -44.63 24.75
C TYR A 321 -6.64 -45.02 25.68
N SER A 322 -7.75 -45.50 25.10
CA SER A 322 -8.97 -45.81 25.85
C SER A 322 -8.78 -46.94 26.85
N VAL A 323 -7.65 -47.65 26.84
CA VAL A 323 -7.37 -48.71 27.80
C VAL A 323 -5.88 -48.71 28.16
N LYS A 324 -5.55 -48.31 29.40
CA LYS A 324 -4.35 -48.84 30.05
C LYS A 324 -4.56 -50.35 30.17
N LYS A 325 -4.00 -51.14 29.25
CA LYS A 325 -4.06 -52.59 29.40
C LYS A 325 -3.14 -52.95 30.58
N PRO A 326 -3.65 -53.54 31.67
CA PRO A 326 -2.78 -53.99 32.76
C PRO A 326 -1.80 -55.03 32.23
N GLY A 327 -0.56 -54.95 32.67
CA GLY A 327 0.50 -55.80 32.14
C GLY A 327 1.86 -55.38 32.68
N THR A 328 2.86 -56.18 32.34
CA THR A 328 4.25 -55.90 32.71
C THR A 328 4.96 -55.38 31.47
N ALA A 329 5.54 -54.18 31.57
CA ALA A 329 6.45 -53.65 30.57
C ALA A 329 7.89 -53.84 31.04
N GLY A 330 8.78 -54.21 30.12
CA GLY A 330 10.19 -54.44 30.41
C GLY A 330 11.04 -54.44 29.15
N VAL A 331 12.35 -54.43 29.33
CA VAL A 331 13.32 -54.52 28.23
C VAL A 331 13.87 -55.94 28.19
N LYS A 332 13.95 -56.53 27.00
CA LYS A 332 14.56 -57.86 26.79
C LYS A 332 15.53 -57.76 25.62
N GLY A 333 16.83 -57.72 25.94
CA GLY A 333 17.84 -57.33 24.97
C GLY A 333 17.74 -55.84 24.65
N GLU A 334 17.61 -55.50 23.36
CA GLU A 334 17.48 -54.12 22.86
C GLU A 334 16.02 -53.73 22.54
N GLU A 335 15.07 -54.65 22.73
CA GLU A 335 13.66 -54.43 22.40
C GLU A 335 12.85 -54.05 23.65
N TRP A 336 11.82 -53.23 23.46
CA TRP A 336 10.80 -52.97 24.47
C TRP A 336 9.68 -54.01 24.36
N HIS A 337 9.33 -54.62 25.48
CA HIS A 337 8.33 -55.68 25.56
C HIS A 337 7.17 -55.26 26.44
N TYR A 338 5.97 -55.63 26.04
CA TYR A 338 4.74 -55.51 26.82
C TYR A 338 4.04 -56.86 26.89
N ILE A 339 3.80 -57.35 28.11
CA ILE A 339 3.05 -58.58 28.35
C ILE A 339 1.69 -58.21 28.94
N GLY A 340 0.62 -58.46 28.19
CA GLY A 340 -0.74 -58.24 28.66
C GLY A 340 -1.22 -59.32 29.63
N LEU A 341 -2.36 -59.11 30.30
CA LEU A 341 -2.96 -60.09 31.22
C LEU A 341 -3.24 -61.48 30.61
N SER A 342 -3.33 -61.59 29.28
CA SER A 342 -3.47 -62.88 28.59
C SER A 342 -2.16 -63.67 28.50
N GLY A 343 -1.04 -63.13 28.99
CA GLY A 343 0.30 -63.69 28.84
C GLY A 343 0.90 -63.53 27.45
N THR A 344 0.18 -62.88 26.52
CA THR A 344 0.69 -62.59 25.17
C THR A 344 1.70 -61.46 25.24
N GLU A 345 2.91 -61.74 24.78
CA GLU A 345 4.03 -60.79 24.68
C GLU A 345 3.97 -60.05 23.34
N TYR A 346 4.09 -58.73 23.39
CA TYR A 346 4.23 -57.85 22.23
C TYR A 346 5.59 -57.16 22.30
N ALA A 347 6.42 -57.39 21.27
CA ALA A 347 7.70 -56.71 21.12
C ALA A 347 7.54 -55.51 20.19
N LEU A 348 7.96 -54.33 20.65
CA LEU A 348 8.08 -53.14 19.83
C LEU A 348 9.45 -53.15 19.18
N LYS A 349 9.48 -53.39 17.87
CA LYS A 349 10.71 -53.35 17.06
C LYS A 349 10.82 -51.99 16.37
N GLY A 350 11.90 -51.27 16.65
CA GLY A 350 12.23 -50.00 16.01
C GLY A 350 13.61 -49.52 16.47
N GLU A 351 14.32 -48.80 15.61
CA GLU A 351 15.56 -48.12 15.97
C GLU A 351 15.22 -46.85 16.76
N ALA A 352 15.76 -46.72 17.96
CA ALA A 352 15.71 -45.45 18.69
C ALA A 352 16.64 -44.46 17.99
N VAL A 353 16.08 -43.54 17.21
CA VAL A 353 16.82 -42.38 16.69
C VAL A 353 16.78 -41.31 17.78
N LEU A 354 17.89 -41.17 18.49
CA LEU A 354 18.13 -40.10 19.46
C LEU A 354 18.53 -38.80 18.76
#